data_AF-A0A4U7KTR8-F1
#
_entry.id   AF-A0A4U7KTR8-F1
#
_cell.length_a   1.000
_cell.length_b   1.000
_cell.length_c   1.000
_cell.angle_alpha   90.00
_cell.angle_beta   90.00
_cell.angle_gamma   90.00
#
_symmetry.space_group_name_H-M   'P 1'
#
loop_
_entity.id
_entity.type
_entity.pdbx_description
1 polymer ?
#
loop_
_entity_poly.entity_id
_entity_poly.type
_entity_poly.pdbx_seq_one_letter_code
_entity_poly.pdbx_strand_id
1 'polypeptide(L)'
;MSLLRSYILPSLRQHSFAFALPAPRTSQLRCFSNKQVPPEQLLKYLRSGSALSDNMSAVNEADQQKIASLQAERAQQDEKVQQLRAANTEQSTLKAEIGKLKKLEAQLAALGLGSSKAGSSKQEVKFTLKTPKGTRDWEPLAMSVRKRIFSTIEDVFTAHGAVTIDTPVFELKEILSGKYGEDSKLIYDLQDQGGELCSLRYDLTVPFARFVAMNPSEYGNIKRYHIAKVYRRDQPAMSKGRFREFYQCDLDIAGVYDPMVPDSEVLCTLVEALDALGIEGFTIKVNHRKILDGLFDICGVPADKIRTISSAVDKLDKSPWAEVKREMVVDKGLAEDVANRIGEYVKLKGGRDLLAKLKADAVMTNHPVASQGVKDMELLFDYLDVYGISDRMSFDLSLARGLDYYTGLIYEAVTAASAPPGFNGGEGGVEKVAEKKSKKAKKGADGEDEVDESAVGVGSIAAGGRYDNLVGMFSGSKKPDAVPCVGVSIGVERVFAIMMQRLKEKEVKGERSTVRAKEVDVYVMSIGGEGLLKERMQVTKMLWDAGIKAEFMHKAKPKLPQQFAVVDKEAIPFAVILAPNEWGAGEVRVKQQKGKESDEGQGQGHVVKVDQLIEYLKGLGAGKGATALGDRQSLI
;
A
#
# COMPACT_ATOMS: atom_id res chain seq x y z
N MET A 1 -4.68 10.88 62.78
CA MET A 1 -4.32 12.28 63.12
C MET A 1 -4.20 13.01 61.80
N SER A 2 -5.19 13.80 61.37
CA SER A 2 -5.75 15.06 61.93
C SER A 2 -5.23 16.24 61.09
N LEU A 3 -6.07 16.76 60.20
CA LEU A 3 -6.77 18.04 60.35
C LEU A 3 -5.84 19.24 59.97
N LEU A 4 -6.04 19.98 58.88
CA LEU A 4 -7.21 20.75 58.36
C LEU A 4 -7.23 22.21 58.84
N ARG A 5 -7.61 23.10 57.89
CA ARG A 5 -8.41 24.34 58.08
C ARG A 5 -7.70 25.53 58.76
N SER A 6 -8.11 26.79 58.56
CA SER A 6 -9.18 27.39 57.70
C SER A 6 -9.17 28.92 57.77
N TYR A 7 -9.64 29.59 56.69
CA TYR A 7 -10.47 30.81 56.70
C TYR A 7 -11.19 30.83 55.33
N ILE A 8 -12.51 30.69 55.10
CA ILE A 8 -13.80 31.04 55.76
C ILE A 8 -14.29 32.48 55.46
N LEU A 9 -15.31 32.54 54.59
CA LEU A 9 -16.25 33.65 54.26
C LEU A 9 -17.24 33.95 55.42
N PRO A 10 -17.90 35.13 55.47
CA PRO A 10 -19.26 35.32 54.92
C PRO A 10 -19.49 36.76 54.33
N SER A 11 -20.67 37.30 53.95
CA SER A 11 -22.08 36.84 53.97
C SER A 11 -22.99 37.55 52.91
N LEU A 12 -23.86 36.79 52.24
CA LEU A 12 -25.32 37.02 52.04
C LEU A 12 -25.91 38.42 51.72
N ARG A 13 -26.57 38.55 50.54
CA ARG A 13 -28.04 38.79 50.30
C ARG A 13 -28.32 39.10 48.81
N GLN A 14 -29.04 38.24 48.09
CA GLN A 14 -30.48 38.33 47.75
C GLN A 14 -30.89 39.49 46.81
N HIS A 15 -31.25 39.16 45.56
CA HIS A 15 -32.61 39.33 45.00
C HIS A 15 -32.78 38.50 43.70
N SER A 16 -34.01 38.06 43.43
CA SER A 16 -34.33 37.06 42.41
C SER A 16 -35.04 37.65 41.19
N PHE A 17 -34.84 37.08 40.01
CA PHE A 17 -35.89 36.79 39.02
C PHE A 17 -35.41 35.66 38.10
N ALA A 18 -36.32 34.80 37.63
CA ALA A 18 -36.00 33.50 37.02
C ALA A 18 -36.40 33.41 35.55
N PHE A 19 -35.63 32.68 34.74
CA PHE A 19 -36.13 31.84 33.65
C PHE A 19 -35.14 30.68 33.38
N ALA A 20 -35.59 29.61 32.72
CA ALA A 20 -35.06 28.25 32.90
C ALA A 20 -33.77 27.89 32.13
N LEU A 21 -33.00 26.97 32.71
CA LEU A 21 -31.87 26.24 32.08
C LEU A 21 -32.19 24.73 32.01
N PRO A 22 -31.84 24.01 30.92
CA PRO A 22 -32.09 22.57 30.82
C PRO A 22 -31.03 21.74 31.57
N ALA A 23 -31.48 20.73 32.31
CA ALA A 23 -30.63 19.80 33.06
C ALA A 23 -30.00 18.70 32.16
N PRO A 24 -28.83 18.12 32.52
CA PRO A 24 -28.12 17.16 31.70
C PRO A 24 -28.78 15.77 31.73
N ARG A 25 -28.97 15.15 30.55
CA ARG A 25 -29.41 13.75 30.45
C ARG A 25 -28.23 12.80 30.50
N THR A 26 -28.09 12.08 31.61
CA THR A 26 -27.25 10.88 31.70
C THR A 26 -27.84 9.74 30.86
N SER A 27 -27.23 9.40 29.73
CA SER A 27 -27.53 8.18 28.98
C SER A 27 -26.70 7.00 29.50
N GLN A 28 -27.32 6.12 30.28
CA GLN A 28 -26.70 4.86 30.67
C GLN A 28 -26.46 3.97 29.44
N LEU A 29 -25.22 3.54 29.23
CA LEU A 29 -24.90 2.40 28.37
C LEU A 29 -25.61 1.14 28.91
N ARG A 30 -26.69 0.72 28.24
CA ARG A 30 -27.28 -0.61 28.48
C ARG A 30 -26.57 -1.64 27.60
N CYS A 31 -25.81 -2.53 28.21
CA CYS A 31 -25.43 -3.78 27.55
C CYS A 31 -26.71 -4.54 27.16
N PHE A 32 -26.88 -4.82 25.86
CA PHE A 32 -27.95 -5.70 25.40
C PHE A 32 -27.61 -7.14 25.80
N SER A 33 -28.27 -7.64 26.85
CA SER A 33 -28.29 -9.07 27.12
C SER A 33 -29.08 -9.78 26.03
N ASN A 34 -28.50 -10.86 25.52
CA ASN A 34 -29.03 -11.61 24.38
C ASN A 34 -30.39 -12.24 24.77
N LYS A 35 -31.51 -11.65 24.30
CA LYS A 35 -32.85 -12.26 24.35
C LYS A 35 -33.24 -12.68 22.95
N GLN A 36 -33.65 -13.95 22.82
CA GLN A 36 -33.99 -14.59 21.55
C GLN A 36 -35.10 -13.80 20.82
N VAL A 37 -34.80 -13.29 19.62
CA VAL A 37 -35.81 -12.78 18.70
C VAL A 37 -36.35 -13.97 17.90
N PRO A 38 -37.67 -14.23 17.89
CA PRO A 38 -38.24 -15.32 17.09
C PRO A 38 -37.98 -15.13 15.59
N PRO A 39 -37.65 -16.20 14.83
CA PRO A 39 -37.32 -16.10 13.39
C PRO A 39 -38.37 -15.38 12.53
N GLU A 40 -39.64 -15.45 12.93
CA GLU A 40 -40.77 -14.87 12.20
C GLU A 40 -40.80 -13.33 12.23
N GLN A 41 -40.24 -12.68 13.25
CA GLN A 41 -40.13 -11.21 13.28
C GLN A 41 -39.04 -10.69 12.34
N LEU A 42 -37.92 -11.41 12.20
CA LEU A 42 -36.86 -11.12 11.22
C LEU A 42 -37.37 -11.22 9.78
N LEU A 43 -38.19 -12.23 9.48
CA LEU A 43 -38.85 -12.40 8.19
C LEU A 43 -39.84 -11.27 7.85
N LYS A 44 -40.41 -10.58 8.85
CA LYS A 44 -41.33 -9.47 8.61
C LYS A 44 -40.58 -8.18 8.22
N TYR A 45 -39.45 -7.89 8.89
CA TYR A 45 -38.58 -6.77 8.54
C TYR A 45 -37.95 -6.92 7.14
N LEU A 46 -37.55 -8.14 6.75
CA LEU A 46 -37.00 -8.40 5.42
C LEU A 46 -38.03 -8.32 4.28
N ARG A 47 -39.33 -8.37 4.59
CA ARG A 47 -40.42 -8.28 3.59
C ARG A 47 -41.02 -6.88 3.42
N SER A 48 -40.78 -5.96 4.35
CA SER A 48 -41.28 -4.58 4.25
C SER A 48 -40.39 -3.63 3.44
N GLY A 49 -39.21 -4.09 2.97
CA GLY A 49 -38.26 -3.27 2.20
C GLY A 49 -38.42 -3.31 0.67
N SER A 50 -39.40 -4.04 0.11
CA SER A 50 -39.51 -4.30 -1.33
C SER A 50 -40.41 -3.31 -2.09
N ALA A 51 -40.39 -2.03 -1.71
CA ALA A 51 -41.20 -0.99 -2.35
C ALA A 51 -40.40 0.30 -2.49
N LEU A 52 -39.40 0.28 -3.39
CA LEU A 52 -38.77 1.41 -4.12
C LEU A 52 -37.54 0.90 -4.87
N SER A 53 -37.74 0.25 -6.02
CA SER A 53 -36.64 -0.17 -6.91
C SER A 53 -37.04 -0.17 -8.39
N ASP A 54 -37.70 0.90 -8.84
CA ASP A 54 -37.96 1.16 -10.25
C ASP A 54 -37.01 2.23 -10.79
N ASN A 55 -35.81 1.82 -11.21
CA ASN A 55 -35.28 2.19 -12.52
C ASN A 55 -33.95 1.50 -12.87
N MET A 56 -33.83 1.13 -14.15
CA MET A 56 -32.63 0.66 -14.89
C MET A 56 -32.33 -0.85 -14.98
N SER A 57 -33.31 -1.62 -15.48
CA SER A 57 -33.03 -2.56 -16.57
C SER A 57 -34.27 -2.73 -17.46
N ALA A 58 -34.38 -1.92 -18.52
CA ALA A 58 -35.52 -1.94 -19.44
C ALA A 58 -35.49 -3.19 -20.34
N VAL A 59 -35.97 -4.32 -19.81
CA VAL A 59 -36.56 -5.39 -20.62
C VAL A 59 -37.94 -4.91 -21.01
N ASN A 60 -38.22 -4.88 -22.31
CA ASN A 60 -39.42 -4.25 -22.86
C ASN A 60 -40.70 -4.90 -22.28
N GLU A 61 -41.76 -4.13 -22.05
CA GLU A 61 -43.02 -4.64 -21.47
C GLU A 61 -43.60 -5.82 -22.28
N ALA A 62 -43.46 -5.74 -23.60
CA ALA A 62 -43.82 -6.81 -24.53
C ALA A 62 -43.01 -8.11 -24.33
N ASP A 63 -41.73 -8.01 -23.96
CA ASP A 63 -40.88 -9.17 -23.69
C ASP A 63 -41.25 -9.80 -22.34
N GLN A 64 -41.60 -8.99 -21.33
CA GLN A 64 -42.10 -9.51 -20.05
C GLN A 64 -43.42 -10.28 -20.20
N GLN A 65 -44.38 -9.74 -20.96
CA GLN A 65 -45.63 -10.44 -21.26
C GLN A 65 -45.40 -11.75 -22.03
N LYS A 66 -44.46 -11.75 -22.98
CA LYS A 66 -44.10 -12.93 -23.79
C LYS A 66 -43.35 -14.00 -22.97
N ILE A 67 -42.52 -13.60 -22.01
CA ILE A 67 -41.89 -14.51 -21.06
C ILE A 67 -42.97 -15.14 -20.15
N ALA A 68 -43.91 -14.34 -19.64
CA ALA A 68 -44.99 -14.83 -18.80
C ALA A 68 -45.91 -15.84 -19.53
N SER A 69 -46.27 -15.58 -20.80
CA SER A 69 -47.08 -16.52 -21.59
C SER A 69 -46.35 -17.83 -21.87
N LEU A 70 -45.07 -17.78 -22.27
CA LEU A 70 -44.25 -18.98 -22.50
C LEU A 70 -43.99 -19.79 -21.22
N GLN A 71 -43.90 -19.13 -20.06
CA GLN A 71 -43.82 -19.82 -18.76
C GLN A 71 -45.12 -20.54 -18.40
N ALA A 72 -46.28 -19.93 -18.67
CA ALA A 72 -47.58 -20.56 -18.45
C ALA A 72 -47.80 -21.77 -19.39
N GLU A 73 -47.48 -21.62 -20.69
CA GLU A 73 -47.51 -22.72 -21.65
C GLU A 73 -46.58 -23.87 -21.25
N ARG A 74 -45.35 -23.57 -20.79
CA ARG A 74 -44.42 -24.59 -20.27
C ARG A 74 -45.00 -25.33 -19.08
N ALA A 75 -45.64 -24.63 -18.13
CA ALA A 75 -46.23 -25.26 -16.96
C ALA A 75 -47.36 -26.25 -17.33
N GLN A 76 -48.29 -25.83 -18.19
CA GLN A 76 -49.35 -26.72 -18.70
C GLN A 76 -48.78 -27.91 -19.49
N GLN A 77 -47.76 -27.68 -20.31
CA GLN A 77 -47.12 -28.75 -21.08
C GLN A 77 -46.37 -29.75 -20.19
N ASP A 78 -45.72 -29.29 -19.10
CA ASP A 78 -45.06 -30.20 -18.16
C ASP A 78 -46.07 -31.02 -17.35
N GLU A 79 -47.16 -30.40 -16.89
CA GLU A 79 -48.26 -31.10 -16.23
C GLU A 79 -48.86 -32.18 -17.16
N LYS A 80 -49.10 -31.84 -18.43
CA LYS A 80 -49.57 -32.81 -19.45
C LYS A 80 -48.59 -33.96 -19.66
N VAL A 81 -47.27 -33.69 -19.69
CA VAL A 81 -46.23 -34.73 -19.75
C VAL A 81 -46.22 -35.61 -18.49
N GLN A 82 -46.44 -35.04 -17.31
CA GLN A 82 -46.55 -35.80 -16.05
C GLN A 82 -47.81 -36.67 -16.02
N GLN A 83 -48.97 -36.15 -16.44
CA GLN A 83 -50.21 -36.91 -16.56
C GLN A 83 -50.08 -38.07 -17.57
N LEU A 84 -49.47 -37.84 -18.74
CA LEU A 84 -49.24 -38.90 -19.74
C LEU A 84 -48.25 -39.99 -19.26
N ARG A 85 -47.28 -39.64 -18.39
CA ARG A 85 -46.42 -40.62 -17.72
C ARG A 85 -47.20 -41.45 -16.69
N ALA A 86 -48.07 -40.82 -15.90
CA ALA A 86 -48.91 -41.51 -14.93
C ALA A 86 -49.95 -42.42 -15.59
N ALA A 87 -50.50 -42.01 -16.74
CA ALA A 87 -51.46 -42.77 -17.54
C ALA A 87 -50.82 -43.87 -18.43
N ASN A 88 -49.51 -44.10 -18.32
CA ASN A 88 -48.74 -45.14 -19.01
C ASN A 88 -48.98 -45.18 -20.55
N THR A 89 -49.14 -43.99 -21.15
CA THR A 89 -49.51 -43.81 -22.56
C THR A 89 -48.35 -44.16 -23.51
N GLU A 90 -48.65 -44.51 -24.77
CA GLU A 90 -47.65 -44.95 -25.75
C GLU A 90 -46.39 -44.05 -25.81
N GLN A 91 -45.20 -44.67 -25.85
CA GLN A 91 -43.93 -43.94 -25.89
C GLN A 91 -43.80 -42.98 -27.08
N SER A 92 -44.49 -43.25 -28.20
CA SER A 92 -44.54 -42.42 -29.40
C SER A 92 -45.09 -41.01 -29.08
N THR A 93 -46.27 -40.95 -28.45
CA THR A 93 -46.96 -39.70 -28.09
C THR A 93 -46.27 -39.00 -26.92
N LEU A 94 -45.82 -39.75 -25.90
CA LEU A 94 -45.06 -39.17 -24.79
C LEU A 94 -43.75 -38.51 -25.26
N LYS A 95 -43.02 -39.13 -26.19
CA LYS A 95 -41.79 -38.59 -26.77
C LYS A 95 -42.05 -37.32 -27.61
N ALA A 96 -43.18 -37.26 -28.30
CA ALA A 96 -43.61 -36.06 -29.02
C ALA A 96 -43.89 -34.88 -28.08
N GLU A 97 -44.62 -35.10 -26.98
CA GLU A 97 -44.97 -34.03 -26.03
C GLU A 97 -43.77 -33.56 -25.17
N ILE A 98 -42.84 -34.46 -24.82
CA ILE A 98 -41.52 -34.08 -24.26
C ILE A 98 -40.71 -33.24 -25.27
N GLY A 99 -40.85 -33.54 -26.57
CA GLY A 99 -40.24 -32.75 -27.65
C GLY A 99 -40.75 -31.30 -27.71
N LYS A 100 -42.04 -31.07 -27.45
CA LYS A 100 -42.61 -29.72 -27.36
C LYS A 100 -42.13 -28.98 -26.11
N LEU A 101 -42.09 -29.65 -24.95
CA LEU A 101 -41.57 -29.08 -23.70
C LEU A 101 -40.14 -28.54 -23.89
N LYS A 102 -39.26 -29.33 -24.52
CA LYS A 102 -37.88 -28.91 -24.80
C LYS A 102 -37.76 -27.72 -25.76
N LYS A 103 -38.72 -27.53 -26.68
CA LYS A 103 -38.76 -26.34 -27.55
C LYS A 103 -39.13 -25.08 -26.78
N LEU A 104 -40.13 -25.16 -25.88
CA LEU A 104 -40.50 -24.07 -24.97
C LEU A 104 -39.35 -23.70 -24.03
N GLU A 105 -38.64 -24.69 -23.49
CA GLU A 105 -37.42 -24.46 -22.68
C GLU A 105 -36.31 -23.77 -23.46
N ALA A 106 -36.07 -24.16 -24.73
CA ALA A 106 -35.10 -23.49 -25.58
C ALA A 106 -35.50 -22.05 -25.92
N GLN A 107 -36.79 -21.77 -26.12
CA GLN A 107 -37.30 -20.42 -26.35
C GLN A 107 -37.16 -19.51 -25.12
N LEU A 108 -37.43 -20.03 -23.90
CA LEU A 108 -37.21 -19.29 -22.65
C LEU A 108 -35.71 -19.06 -22.37
N ALA A 109 -34.85 -20.04 -22.67
CA ALA A 109 -33.41 -19.89 -22.54
C ALA A 109 -32.83 -18.85 -23.53
N ALA A 110 -33.36 -18.80 -24.77
CA ALA A 110 -32.99 -17.78 -25.76
C ALA A 110 -33.40 -16.35 -25.35
N LEU A 111 -34.40 -16.21 -24.47
CA LEU A 111 -34.82 -14.94 -23.87
C LEU A 111 -34.07 -14.62 -22.56
N GLY A 112 -32.95 -15.29 -22.28
CA GLY A 112 -32.01 -14.92 -21.20
C GLY A 112 -32.31 -15.51 -19.82
N LEU A 113 -33.39 -16.28 -19.65
CA LEU A 113 -33.77 -16.88 -18.37
C LEU A 113 -33.41 -18.37 -18.31
N GLY A 114 -32.15 -18.65 -17.99
CA GLY A 114 -31.63 -19.99 -17.76
C GLY A 114 -32.16 -20.64 -16.48
N SER A 115 -33.14 -21.54 -16.63
CA SER A 115 -33.57 -22.59 -15.67
C SER A 115 -33.37 -22.33 -14.17
N SER A 116 -34.24 -21.53 -13.54
CA SER A 116 -34.50 -21.63 -12.11
C SER A 116 -35.35 -22.87 -11.81
N LYS A 117 -34.72 -23.99 -11.45
CA LYS A 117 -35.45 -25.16 -10.95
C LYS A 117 -36.04 -24.85 -9.57
N ALA A 118 -37.35 -24.66 -9.51
CA ALA A 118 -38.09 -24.70 -8.25
C ALA A 118 -38.10 -26.14 -7.71
N GLY A 119 -37.12 -26.45 -6.86
CA GLY A 119 -36.98 -27.75 -6.19
C GLY A 119 -35.95 -27.64 -5.09
N SER A 120 -36.30 -28.08 -3.88
CA SER A 120 -35.50 -27.89 -2.67
C SER A 120 -34.20 -28.69 -2.68
N SER A 121 -33.17 -28.10 -3.27
CA SER A 121 -31.77 -28.40 -2.95
C SER A 121 -31.13 -27.12 -2.39
N LYS A 122 -30.35 -27.25 -1.31
CA LYS A 122 -29.40 -26.20 -0.96
C LYS A 122 -28.40 -26.13 -2.11
N GLN A 123 -28.58 -25.15 -2.99
CA GLN A 123 -27.59 -24.86 -4.01
C GLN A 123 -26.37 -24.32 -3.25
N GLU A 124 -25.37 -25.19 -2.99
CA GLU A 124 -24.12 -24.77 -2.37
C GLU A 124 -23.50 -23.72 -3.27
N VAL A 125 -23.57 -22.46 -2.83
CA VAL A 125 -22.85 -21.36 -3.46
C VAL A 125 -21.37 -21.67 -3.26
N LYS A 126 -20.73 -22.24 -4.28
CA LYS A 126 -19.31 -22.58 -4.26
C LYS A 126 -18.49 -21.29 -4.29
N PHE A 127 -18.28 -20.69 -3.12
CA PHE A 127 -17.45 -19.51 -2.96
C PHE A 127 -16.01 -19.82 -3.39
N THR A 128 -15.48 -19.01 -4.31
CA THR A 128 -14.04 -19.03 -4.61
C THR A 128 -13.32 -18.21 -3.55
N LEU A 129 -12.51 -18.88 -2.73
CA LEU A 129 -11.64 -18.20 -1.75
C LEU A 129 -10.49 -17.52 -2.51
N LYS A 130 -10.51 -16.19 -2.57
CA LYS A 130 -9.45 -15.36 -3.16
C LYS A 130 -9.54 -13.92 -2.66
N THR A 131 -8.43 -13.19 -2.72
CA THR A 131 -8.42 -11.73 -2.56
C THR A 131 -9.08 -11.02 -3.76
N PRO A 132 -9.54 -9.77 -3.59
CA PRO A 132 -9.91 -8.91 -4.71
C PRO A 132 -8.80 -8.79 -5.76
N LYS A 133 -9.18 -8.68 -7.05
CA LYS A 133 -8.20 -8.56 -8.15
C LYS A 133 -7.27 -7.37 -7.89
N GLY A 134 -5.95 -7.63 -7.86
CA GLY A 134 -4.92 -6.62 -7.65
C GLY A 134 -4.62 -6.30 -6.18
N THR A 135 -5.12 -7.08 -5.22
CA THR A 135 -4.74 -7.03 -3.81
C THR A 135 -4.15 -8.38 -3.36
N ARG A 136 -3.35 -8.37 -2.29
CA ARG A 136 -2.68 -9.57 -1.77
C ARG A 136 -2.64 -9.59 -0.24
N ASP A 137 -2.65 -10.79 0.31
CA ASP A 137 -2.24 -11.02 1.69
C ASP A 137 -0.71 -10.94 1.82
N TRP A 138 -0.22 -10.77 3.05
CA TRP A 138 1.20 -10.61 3.34
C TRP A 138 1.66 -11.71 4.30
N GLU A 139 2.59 -12.54 3.84
CA GLU A 139 3.15 -13.62 4.65
C GLU A 139 4.01 -13.10 5.83
N PRO A 140 4.21 -13.90 6.90
CA PRO A 140 4.96 -13.46 8.08
C PRO A 140 6.37 -12.91 7.80
N LEU A 141 7.14 -13.55 6.90
CA LEU A 141 8.47 -13.05 6.53
C LEU A 141 8.38 -11.73 5.74
N ALA A 142 7.43 -11.64 4.80
CA ALA A 142 7.16 -10.43 4.03
C ALA A 142 6.75 -9.26 4.96
N MET A 143 5.92 -9.53 5.97
CA MET A 143 5.55 -8.57 7.01
C MET A 143 6.76 -8.09 7.82
N SER A 144 7.69 -8.98 8.19
CA SER A 144 8.92 -8.61 8.91
C SER A 144 9.85 -7.73 8.06
N VAL A 145 10.01 -8.03 6.77
CA VAL A 145 10.75 -7.17 5.83
C VAL A 145 10.06 -5.81 5.68
N ARG A 146 8.72 -5.78 5.49
CA ARG A 146 7.97 -4.52 5.36
C ARG A 146 8.04 -3.67 6.63
N LYS A 147 7.97 -4.27 7.81
CA LYS A 147 8.16 -3.58 9.11
C LYS A 147 9.54 -2.92 9.17
N ARG A 148 10.60 -3.62 8.74
CA ARG A 148 11.96 -3.08 8.69
C ARG A 148 12.09 -1.93 7.69
N ILE A 149 11.44 -2.02 6.53
CA ILE A 149 11.40 -0.92 5.54
C ILE A 149 10.75 0.31 6.16
N PHE A 150 9.57 0.16 6.76
CA PHE A 150 8.87 1.28 7.41
C PHE A 150 9.70 1.89 8.54
N SER A 151 10.23 1.09 9.47
CA SER A 151 11.05 1.65 10.57
C SER A 151 12.27 2.41 10.05
N THR A 152 12.97 1.88 9.04
CA THR A 152 14.15 2.57 8.47
C THR A 152 13.77 3.90 7.78
N ILE A 153 12.61 3.97 7.12
CA ILE A 153 12.10 5.22 6.54
C ILE A 153 11.64 6.20 7.64
N GLU A 154 10.95 5.70 8.67
CA GLU A 154 10.48 6.48 9.82
C GLU A 154 11.65 7.08 10.63
N ASP A 155 12.71 6.30 10.86
CA ASP A 155 13.93 6.76 11.55
C ASP A 155 14.58 7.94 10.80
N VAL A 156 14.65 7.88 9.47
CA VAL A 156 15.18 8.97 8.64
C VAL A 156 14.23 10.18 8.63
N PHE A 157 12.93 9.97 8.42
CA PHE A 157 11.95 11.08 8.40
C PHE A 157 11.88 11.82 9.75
N THR A 158 11.97 11.09 10.87
CA THR A 158 11.98 11.70 12.21
C THR A 158 13.31 12.37 12.55
N ALA A 159 14.44 11.91 12.00
CA ALA A 159 15.73 12.61 12.11
C ALA A 159 15.70 14.00 11.42
N HIS A 160 14.95 14.15 10.32
CA HIS A 160 14.66 15.44 9.66
C HIS A 160 13.53 16.24 10.34
N GLY A 161 13.07 15.80 11.51
CA GLY A 161 12.06 16.51 12.32
C GLY A 161 10.63 16.42 11.80
N ALA A 162 10.31 15.47 10.91
CA ALA A 162 8.95 15.29 10.39
C ALA A 162 8.03 14.65 11.43
N VAL A 163 6.85 15.24 11.64
CA VAL A 163 5.79 14.66 12.50
C VAL A 163 4.93 13.66 11.72
N THR A 164 4.28 12.73 12.40
CA THR A 164 3.33 11.80 11.75
C THR A 164 1.89 12.29 11.86
N ILE A 165 1.09 12.02 10.83
CA ILE A 165 -0.37 12.17 10.84
C ILE A 165 -1.01 10.90 10.25
N ASP A 166 -2.31 10.70 10.48
CA ASP A 166 -3.10 9.77 9.69
C ASP A 166 -4.42 10.41 9.25
N THR A 167 -4.98 9.92 8.14
CA THR A 167 -6.26 10.37 7.59
C THR A 167 -7.19 9.17 7.40
N PRO A 168 -8.51 9.39 7.34
CA PRO A 168 -9.45 8.35 6.92
C PRO A 168 -9.04 7.69 5.58
N VAL A 169 -9.40 6.41 5.44
CA VAL A 169 -9.08 5.62 4.23
C VAL A 169 -9.97 6.02 3.02
N PHE A 170 -11.12 6.64 3.30
CA PHE A 170 -12.00 7.26 2.33
C PHE A 170 -12.15 8.75 2.63
N GLU A 171 -12.26 9.55 1.58
CA GLU A 171 -12.58 10.98 1.63
C GLU A 171 -13.96 11.20 1.01
N LEU A 172 -14.56 12.38 1.23
CA LEU A 172 -15.72 12.80 0.45
C LEU A 172 -15.35 12.84 -1.04
N LYS A 173 -16.23 12.32 -1.91
CA LYS A 173 -15.96 12.16 -3.35
C LYS A 173 -15.60 13.47 -4.05
N GLU A 174 -16.19 14.58 -3.60
CA GLU A 174 -15.88 15.93 -4.09
C GLU A 174 -14.44 16.38 -3.80
N ILE A 175 -13.82 15.94 -2.70
CA ILE A 175 -12.43 16.29 -2.33
C ILE A 175 -11.43 15.72 -3.34
N LEU A 176 -11.69 14.49 -3.81
CA LEU A 176 -10.86 13.79 -4.78
C LEU A 176 -11.20 14.16 -6.24
N SER A 177 -12.34 14.79 -6.48
CA SER A 177 -12.84 15.06 -7.84
C SER A 177 -12.05 16.19 -8.51
N GLY A 178 -11.60 15.94 -9.75
CA GLY A 178 -10.90 16.94 -10.57
C GLY A 178 -9.45 17.24 -10.17
N LYS A 179 -8.88 16.53 -9.18
CA LYS A 179 -7.49 16.74 -8.72
C LYS A 179 -6.44 15.96 -9.51
N TYR A 180 -6.83 14.88 -10.15
CA TYR A 180 -5.93 13.89 -10.76
C TYR A 180 -5.97 13.85 -12.29
N GLY A 181 -6.59 14.84 -12.95
CA GLY A 181 -6.73 14.86 -14.40
C GLY A 181 -7.43 13.58 -14.92
N GLU A 182 -6.84 12.92 -15.92
CA GLU A 182 -7.36 11.67 -16.50
C GLU A 182 -7.45 10.51 -15.50
N ASP A 183 -6.53 10.45 -14.52
CA ASP A 183 -6.47 9.39 -13.50
C ASP A 183 -7.66 9.39 -12.53
N SER A 184 -8.44 10.48 -12.49
CA SER A 184 -9.67 10.58 -11.68
C SER A 184 -10.67 9.44 -11.96
N LYS A 185 -10.62 8.85 -13.18
CA LYS A 185 -11.44 7.68 -13.58
C LYS A 185 -11.06 6.38 -12.86
N LEU A 186 -9.90 6.34 -12.22
CA LEU A 186 -9.34 5.16 -11.54
C LEU A 186 -9.66 5.12 -10.03
N ILE A 187 -10.49 6.05 -9.54
CA ILE A 187 -10.88 6.11 -8.12
C ILE A 187 -11.92 5.01 -7.78
N TYR A 188 -11.78 4.42 -6.59
CA TYR A 188 -12.76 3.50 -6.01
C TYR A 188 -13.84 4.29 -5.25
N ASP A 189 -15.04 4.36 -5.80
CA ASP A 189 -16.21 4.89 -5.11
C ASP A 189 -16.83 3.84 -4.17
N LEU A 190 -17.34 4.28 -3.02
CA LEU A 190 -18.18 3.46 -2.15
C LEU A 190 -19.60 3.38 -2.71
N GLN A 191 -20.35 2.36 -2.29
CA GLN A 191 -21.77 2.25 -2.63
C GLN A 191 -22.57 3.34 -1.93
N ASP A 192 -23.51 3.97 -2.62
CA ASP A 192 -24.49 4.85 -2.00
C ASP A 192 -25.43 4.04 -1.11
N GLN A 193 -25.52 4.45 0.17
CA GLN A 193 -26.38 3.86 1.19
C GLN A 193 -27.31 4.91 1.84
N GLY A 194 -27.56 6.03 1.16
CA GLY A 194 -28.38 7.15 1.66
C GLY A 194 -27.63 8.14 2.55
N GLY A 195 -26.31 8.27 2.34
CA GLY A 195 -25.42 9.13 3.12
C GLY A 195 -24.48 9.95 2.24
N GLU A 196 -23.34 10.39 2.80
CA GLU A 196 -22.33 11.15 2.07
C GLU A 196 -21.62 10.28 1.03
N LEU A 197 -21.51 10.78 -0.22
CA LEU A 197 -20.79 10.08 -1.29
C LEU A 197 -19.29 10.11 -1.00
N CYS A 198 -18.72 8.93 -0.70
CA CYS A 198 -17.32 8.76 -0.34
C CYS A 198 -16.57 7.91 -1.37
N SER A 199 -15.25 8.13 -1.44
CA SER A 199 -14.34 7.40 -2.33
C SER A 199 -13.03 7.09 -1.60
N LEU A 200 -12.41 5.94 -1.87
CA LEU A 200 -11.11 5.57 -1.30
C LEU A 200 -10.01 6.51 -1.79
N ARG A 201 -9.06 6.87 -0.91
CA ARG A 201 -7.95 7.77 -1.24
C ARG A 201 -7.04 7.19 -2.34
N TYR A 202 -6.77 8.00 -3.36
CA TYR A 202 -5.92 7.65 -4.51
C TYR A 202 -4.43 7.85 -4.21
N ASP A 203 -4.12 8.84 -3.38
CA ASP A 203 -2.80 9.16 -2.82
C ASP A 203 -2.93 9.62 -1.35
N LEU A 204 -1.84 10.11 -0.76
CA LEU A 204 -1.83 10.75 0.58
C LEU A 204 -1.71 12.28 0.48
N THR A 205 -1.24 12.81 -0.66
CA THR A 205 -1.06 14.24 -0.94
C THR A 205 -2.37 15.04 -0.91
N VAL A 206 -3.44 14.56 -1.54
CA VAL A 206 -4.74 15.26 -1.51
C VAL A 206 -5.40 15.22 -0.13
N PRO A 207 -5.45 14.08 0.59
CA PRO A 207 -5.83 14.04 2.00
C PRO A 207 -5.02 15.00 2.88
N PHE A 208 -3.71 15.15 2.64
CA PHE A 208 -2.88 16.11 3.36
C PHE A 208 -3.22 17.57 3.03
N ALA A 209 -3.43 17.92 1.76
CA ALA A 209 -3.83 19.28 1.39
C ALA A 209 -5.20 19.66 2.00
N ARG A 210 -6.13 18.71 2.06
CA ARG A 210 -7.42 18.84 2.77
C ARG A 210 -7.22 18.97 4.29
N PHE A 211 -6.28 18.25 4.89
CA PHE A 211 -5.94 18.35 6.32
C PHE A 211 -5.40 19.72 6.71
N VAL A 212 -4.46 20.27 5.92
CA VAL A 212 -3.92 21.62 6.12
C VAL A 212 -4.98 22.68 5.92
N ALA A 213 -5.80 22.57 4.86
CA ALA A 213 -6.86 23.53 4.58
C ALA A 213 -7.99 23.58 5.63
N MET A 214 -8.25 22.46 6.32
CA MET A 214 -9.17 22.42 7.47
C MET A 214 -8.61 23.08 8.73
N ASN A 215 -7.29 23.12 8.89
CA ASN A 215 -6.60 23.53 10.12
C ASN A 215 -5.49 24.58 9.85
N PRO A 216 -5.74 25.65 9.06
CA PRO A 216 -4.67 26.47 8.48
C PRO A 216 -3.88 27.27 9.53
N SER A 217 -4.48 27.56 10.70
CA SER A 217 -3.81 28.26 11.80
C SER A 217 -2.84 27.39 12.59
N GLU A 218 -2.99 26.06 12.54
CA GLU A 218 -2.15 25.12 13.31
C GLU A 218 -1.17 24.38 12.40
N TYR A 219 -1.60 23.99 11.20
CA TYR A 219 -0.82 23.18 10.25
C TYR A 219 -0.53 23.88 8.92
N GLY A 220 -0.75 25.21 8.81
CA GLY A 220 -0.33 26.01 7.66
C GLY A 220 1.20 26.12 7.49
N ASN A 221 1.96 25.72 8.51
CA ASN A 221 3.39 25.42 8.43
C ASN A 221 3.58 24.06 9.13
N ILE A 222 3.93 23.02 8.38
CA ILE A 222 4.13 21.66 8.90
C ILE A 222 5.08 20.86 8.00
N LYS A 223 6.02 20.15 8.61
CA LYS A 223 6.80 19.09 7.98
C LYS A 223 6.28 17.75 8.51
N ARG A 224 5.71 16.92 7.64
CA ARG A 224 5.07 15.66 8.04
C ARG A 224 5.45 14.48 7.17
N TYR A 225 5.39 13.29 7.76
CA TYR A 225 5.34 12.04 7.02
C TYR A 225 4.01 11.31 7.21
N HIS A 226 3.65 10.46 6.26
CA HIS A 226 2.46 9.60 6.31
C HIS A 226 2.75 8.28 5.60
N ILE A 227 2.62 7.15 6.32
CA ILE A 227 2.82 5.80 5.77
C ILE A 227 1.49 5.06 5.75
N ALA A 228 0.93 4.89 4.56
CA ALA A 228 -0.45 4.43 4.42
C ALA A 228 -0.73 3.69 3.11
N LYS A 229 -1.78 2.86 3.13
CA LYS A 229 -2.32 2.24 1.92
C LYS A 229 -3.14 3.24 1.11
N VAL A 230 -3.03 3.12 -0.22
CA VAL A 230 -3.79 3.87 -1.22
C VAL A 230 -4.42 2.93 -2.26
N TYR A 231 -5.44 3.42 -2.97
CA TYR A 231 -6.33 2.58 -3.77
C TYR A 231 -6.52 3.13 -5.18
N ARG A 232 -6.10 2.37 -6.19
CA ARG A 232 -6.16 2.76 -7.61
C ARG A 232 -6.75 1.62 -8.43
N ARG A 233 -7.80 1.85 -9.22
CA ARG A 233 -8.49 0.83 -10.06
C ARG A 233 -7.72 0.45 -11.32
N ASP A 234 -6.43 0.72 -11.33
CA ASP A 234 -5.51 0.49 -12.45
C ASP A 234 -5.54 -0.97 -12.93
N GLN A 235 -5.08 -1.25 -14.14
CA GLN A 235 -4.94 -2.62 -14.63
C GLN A 235 -3.69 -3.25 -13.99
N PRO A 236 -3.85 -4.22 -13.05
CA PRO A 236 -2.74 -4.71 -12.27
C PRO A 236 -1.82 -5.58 -13.12
N ALA A 237 -0.52 -5.51 -12.82
CA ALA A 237 0.53 -6.33 -13.41
C ALA A 237 1.40 -6.84 -12.26
N MET A 238 1.03 -8.00 -11.71
CA MET A 238 1.61 -8.54 -10.48
C MET A 238 3.12 -8.77 -10.59
N SER A 239 3.58 -9.32 -11.72
CA SER A 239 5.00 -9.52 -12.05
C SER A 239 5.81 -8.22 -12.23
N LYS A 240 5.13 -7.07 -12.35
CA LYS A 240 5.75 -5.73 -12.42
C LYS A 240 5.50 -4.87 -11.17
N GLY A 241 4.99 -5.47 -10.09
CA GLY A 241 4.69 -4.78 -8.83
C GLY A 241 3.56 -3.74 -8.93
N ARG A 242 2.68 -3.83 -9.94
CA ARG A 242 1.57 -2.88 -10.15
C ARG A 242 0.29 -3.44 -9.55
N PHE A 243 -0.05 -2.97 -8.35
CA PHE A 243 -1.22 -3.41 -7.57
C PHE A 243 -2.35 -2.38 -7.61
N ARG A 244 -3.52 -2.76 -7.06
CA ARG A 244 -4.68 -1.88 -6.87
C ARG A 244 -4.82 -1.37 -5.44
N GLU A 245 -4.24 -2.10 -4.50
CA GLU A 245 -3.95 -1.67 -3.13
C GLU A 245 -2.44 -1.79 -2.92
N PHE A 246 -1.78 -0.73 -2.46
CA PHE A 246 -0.36 -0.72 -2.15
C PHE A 246 -0.03 0.39 -1.15
N TYR A 247 1.16 0.34 -0.53
CA TYR A 247 1.64 1.40 0.35
C TYR A 247 2.34 2.55 -0.39
N GLN A 248 2.06 3.76 0.06
CA GLN A 248 2.89 4.94 -0.15
C GLN A 248 3.54 5.34 1.19
N CYS A 249 4.73 5.93 1.12
CA CYS A 249 5.42 6.56 2.24
C CYS A 249 5.76 7.98 1.83
N ASP A 250 4.93 8.93 2.26
CA ASP A 250 4.99 10.31 1.82
C ASP A 250 5.68 11.17 2.88
N LEU A 251 6.57 12.07 2.46
CA LEU A 251 7.19 13.12 3.26
C LEU A 251 6.93 14.45 2.57
N ASP A 252 6.36 15.41 3.29
CA ASP A 252 5.96 16.69 2.73
C ASP A 252 6.25 17.85 3.70
N ILE A 253 6.73 18.96 3.12
CA ILE A 253 6.95 20.24 3.80
C ILE A 253 5.94 21.24 3.23
N ALA A 254 5.06 21.75 4.08
CA ALA A 254 4.09 22.78 3.78
C ALA A 254 4.41 24.07 4.55
N GLY A 255 4.31 25.22 3.89
CA GLY A 255 4.57 26.53 4.47
C GLY A 255 5.38 27.44 3.54
N VAL A 256 5.39 28.73 3.84
CA VAL A 256 6.18 29.73 3.09
C VAL A 256 7.61 29.75 3.63
N TYR A 257 8.57 29.50 2.75
CA TYR A 257 10.02 29.45 3.03
C TYR A 257 10.81 30.12 1.89
N ASP A 258 12.12 30.30 2.10
CA ASP A 258 13.02 30.76 1.05
C ASP A 258 13.09 29.74 -0.12
N PRO A 259 13.30 30.20 -1.38
CA PRO A 259 13.24 29.34 -2.55
C PRO A 259 14.22 28.17 -2.50
N MET A 260 13.75 27.00 -2.94
CA MET A 260 14.52 25.75 -3.09
C MET A 260 15.11 25.13 -1.81
N VAL A 261 15.02 25.79 -0.65
CA VAL A 261 15.50 25.25 0.64
C VAL A 261 14.74 23.98 1.06
N PRO A 262 13.40 23.94 1.16
CA PRO A 262 12.68 22.70 1.47
C PRO A 262 12.74 21.69 0.32
N ASP A 263 12.88 22.14 -0.93
CA ASP A 263 13.02 21.28 -2.11
C ASP A 263 14.32 20.46 -2.07
N SER A 264 15.43 21.08 -1.68
CA SER A 264 16.72 20.40 -1.52
C SER A 264 16.73 19.49 -0.28
N GLU A 265 16.07 19.88 0.81
CA GLU A 265 15.92 19.03 2.01
C GLU A 265 15.15 17.74 1.68
N VAL A 266 14.01 17.82 0.98
CA VAL A 266 13.22 16.62 0.59
C VAL A 266 14.04 15.67 -0.29
N LEU A 267 14.87 16.20 -1.20
CA LEU A 267 15.78 15.38 -2.01
C LEU A 267 16.89 14.75 -1.15
N CYS A 268 17.41 15.46 -0.16
CA CYS A 268 18.39 14.93 0.79
C CYS A 268 17.80 13.78 1.62
N THR A 269 16.63 14.00 2.24
CA THR A 269 15.93 12.96 3.00
C THR A 269 15.59 11.73 2.14
N LEU A 270 15.27 11.92 0.85
CA LEU A 270 15.06 10.82 -0.10
C LEU A 270 16.35 10.01 -0.34
N VAL A 271 17.49 10.67 -0.57
CA VAL A 271 18.78 9.99 -0.76
C VAL A 271 19.14 9.19 0.50
N GLU A 272 19.07 9.81 1.67
CA GLU A 272 19.34 9.14 2.95
C GLU A 272 18.42 7.94 3.20
N ALA A 273 17.11 8.07 2.93
CA ALA A 273 16.17 6.97 3.08
C ALA A 273 16.50 5.79 2.15
N LEU A 274 16.86 6.06 0.89
CA LEU A 274 17.23 5.02 -0.07
C LEU A 274 18.57 4.35 0.27
N ASP A 275 19.58 5.12 0.66
CA ASP A 275 20.88 4.59 1.12
C ASP A 275 20.75 3.81 2.44
N ALA A 276 19.89 4.24 3.38
CA ALA A 276 19.61 3.51 4.63
C ALA A 276 18.87 2.17 4.40
N LEU A 277 18.02 2.10 3.37
CA LEU A 277 17.44 0.86 2.85
C LEU A 277 18.46 0.00 2.07
N GLY A 278 19.67 0.52 1.86
CA GLY A 278 20.76 -0.10 1.10
C GLY A 278 20.50 -0.16 -0.40
N ILE A 279 19.60 0.66 -0.95
CA ILE A 279 19.33 0.68 -2.39
C ILE A 279 20.52 1.32 -3.09
N GLU A 280 21.29 0.53 -3.84
CA GLU A 280 22.49 0.97 -4.53
C GLU A 280 22.19 1.29 -6.00
N GLY A 281 23.00 2.15 -6.63
CA GLY A 281 22.91 2.41 -8.07
C GLY A 281 21.59 3.04 -8.54
N PHE A 282 21.01 3.94 -7.72
CA PHE A 282 19.89 4.77 -8.12
C PHE A 282 20.34 6.15 -8.60
N THR A 283 19.49 6.79 -9.39
CA THR A 283 19.62 8.16 -9.88
C THR A 283 18.27 8.85 -9.73
N ILE A 284 18.27 10.07 -9.23
CA ILE A 284 17.08 10.90 -9.13
C ILE A 284 17.03 11.81 -10.35
N LYS A 285 16.07 11.57 -11.24
CA LYS A 285 15.76 12.50 -12.31
C LYS A 285 15.12 13.74 -11.70
N VAL A 286 15.57 14.94 -12.09
CA VAL A 286 15.01 16.22 -11.67
C VAL A 286 14.64 17.05 -12.90
N ASN A 287 13.54 17.79 -12.84
CA ASN A 287 13.14 18.79 -13.84
C ASN A 287 12.23 19.84 -13.19
N HIS A 288 11.91 20.93 -13.88
CA HIS A 288 11.09 22.01 -13.31
C HIS A 288 9.94 22.40 -14.23
N ARG A 289 8.72 22.53 -13.70
CA ARG A 289 7.50 22.70 -14.50
C ARG A 289 7.50 24.00 -15.31
N LYS A 290 7.95 25.11 -14.71
CA LYS A 290 8.24 26.38 -15.41
C LYS A 290 9.18 26.24 -16.64
N ILE A 291 10.15 25.31 -16.61
CA ILE A 291 11.04 25.06 -17.76
C ILE A 291 10.27 24.32 -18.86
N LEU A 292 9.47 23.30 -18.50
CA LEU A 292 8.64 22.57 -19.46
C LEU A 292 7.56 23.46 -20.10
N ASP A 293 6.84 24.25 -19.31
CA ASP A 293 5.79 25.13 -19.80
C ASP A 293 6.36 26.21 -20.72
N GLY A 294 7.49 26.82 -20.31
CA GLY A 294 8.20 27.79 -21.16
C GLY A 294 8.84 27.17 -22.40
N LEU A 295 9.35 25.94 -22.33
CA LEU A 295 9.82 25.18 -23.48
C LEU A 295 8.69 24.94 -24.50
N PHE A 296 7.51 24.55 -24.03
CA PHE A 296 6.36 24.34 -24.91
C PHE A 296 5.90 25.64 -25.57
N ASP A 297 5.89 26.77 -24.85
CA ASP A 297 5.58 28.08 -25.43
C ASP A 297 6.62 28.50 -26.48
N ILE A 298 7.92 28.43 -26.15
CA ILE A 298 9.06 28.65 -27.07
C ILE A 298 8.96 27.79 -28.34
N CYS A 299 8.60 26.52 -28.20
CA CYS A 299 8.42 25.62 -29.34
C CYS A 299 7.15 25.91 -30.15
N GLY A 300 6.21 26.72 -29.65
CA GLY A 300 4.94 27.04 -30.32
C GLY A 300 3.85 25.98 -30.14
N VAL A 301 3.82 25.32 -28.99
CA VAL A 301 2.73 24.38 -28.64
C VAL A 301 1.46 25.18 -28.30
N PRO A 302 0.31 24.92 -28.96
CA PRO A 302 -0.94 25.57 -28.61
C PRO A 302 -1.35 25.33 -27.14
N ALA A 303 -1.86 26.36 -26.47
CA ALA A 303 -2.18 26.31 -25.04
C ALA A 303 -3.18 25.21 -24.65
N ASP A 304 -4.14 24.90 -25.54
CA ASP A 304 -5.10 23.80 -25.40
C ASP A 304 -4.44 22.40 -25.49
N LYS A 305 -3.24 22.31 -26.06
CA LYS A 305 -2.50 21.05 -26.27
C LYS A 305 -1.34 20.84 -25.29
N ILE A 306 -0.93 21.83 -24.48
CA ILE A 306 0.21 21.72 -23.56
C ILE A 306 0.13 20.43 -22.70
N ARG A 307 -1.02 20.13 -22.10
CA ARG A 307 -1.20 18.91 -21.28
C ARG A 307 -1.08 17.62 -22.09
N THR A 308 -1.72 17.55 -23.26
CA THR A 308 -1.67 16.35 -24.10
C THR A 308 -0.27 16.11 -24.66
N ILE A 309 0.48 17.18 -25.00
CA ILE A 309 1.88 17.08 -25.43
C ILE A 309 2.80 16.71 -24.27
N SER A 310 2.63 17.26 -23.06
CA SER A 310 3.35 16.82 -21.85
C SER A 310 3.17 15.32 -21.60
N SER A 311 1.96 14.79 -21.79
CA SER A 311 1.64 13.35 -21.69
C SER A 311 2.33 12.49 -22.76
N ALA A 312 2.66 13.06 -23.94
CA ALA A 312 3.45 12.35 -24.94
C ALA A 312 4.95 12.35 -24.56
N VAL A 313 5.48 13.50 -24.11
CA VAL A 313 6.88 13.66 -23.69
C VAL A 313 7.24 12.73 -22.52
N ASP A 314 6.33 12.54 -21.56
CA ASP A 314 6.50 11.61 -20.43
C ASP A 314 6.87 10.18 -20.88
N LYS A 315 6.32 9.73 -22.02
CA LYS A 315 6.56 8.38 -22.56
C LYS A 315 7.98 8.17 -23.07
N LEU A 316 8.82 9.20 -23.17
CA LEU A 316 10.24 9.05 -23.51
C LEU A 316 11.03 8.22 -22.49
N ASP A 317 10.48 7.97 -21.29
CA ASP A 317 11.04 7.02 -20.33
C ASP A 317 10.96 5.55 -20.80
N LYS A 318 10.05 5.21 -21.72
CA LYS A 318 9.75 3.85 -22.20
C LYS A 318 9.78 3.68 -23.72
N SER A 319 9.50 4.75 -24.46
CA SER A 319 9.31 4.75 -25.92
C SER A 319 10.39 5.59 -26.62
N PRO A 320 10.95 5.14 -27.76
CA PRO A 320 11.90 5.94 -28.54
C PRO A 320 11.28 7.26 -29.03
N TRP A 321 12.12 8.28 -29.22
CA TRP A 321 11.71 9.60 -29.75
C TRP A 321 10.85 9.52 -31.03
N ALA A 322 11.13 8.58 -31.93
CA ALA A 322 10.36 8.41 -33.17
C ALA A 322 8.88 8.05 -32.91
N GLU A 323 8.60 7.24 -31.90
CA GLU A 323 7.24 6.86 -31.50
C GLU A 323 6.52 8.02 -30.82
N VAL A 324 7.22 8.71 -29.90
CA VAL A 324 6.67 9.89 -29.20
C VAL A 324 6.39 11.04 -30.17
N LYS A 325 7.28 11.30 -31.14
CA LYS A 325 7.04 12.27 -32.23
C LYS A 325 5.82 11.87 -33.06
N ARG A 326 5.68 10.58 -33.42
CA ARG A 326 4.51 10.09 -34.16
C ARG A 326 3.22 10.34 -33.37
N GLU A 327 3.20 10.06 -32.07
CA GLU A 327 2.03 10.34 -31.21
C GLU A 327 1.69 11.83 -31.18
N MET A 328 2.68 12.72 -31.00
CA MET A 328 2.44 14.16 -30.96
C MET A 328 1.85 14.68 -32.27
N VAL A 329 2.39 14.25 -33.42
CA VAL A 329 1.97 14.74 -34.74
C VAL A 329 0.67 14.07 -35.22
N VAL A 330 0.61 12.74 -35.22
CA VAL A 330 -0.49 11.97 -35.82
C VAL A 330 -1.68 11.87 -34.87
N ASP A 331 -1.44 11.53 -33.61
CA ASP A 331 -2.53 11.18 -32.67
C ASP A 331 -3.03 12.42 -31.91
N LYS A 332 -2.16 13.41 -31.68
CA LYS A 332 -2.45 14.66 -30.95
C LYS A 332 -2.49 15.91 -31.84
N GLY A 333 -2.22 15.78 -33.14
CA GLY A 333 -2.39 16.85 -34.13
C GLY A 333 -1.48 18.06 -33.89
N LEU A 334 -0.23 17.84 -33.47
CA LEU A 334 0.81 18.88 -33.37
C LEU A 334 1.51 19.06 -34.72
N ALA A 335 1.93 20.28 -35.05
CA ALA A 335 2.73 20.52 -36.26
C ALA A 335 4.11 19.84 -36.14
N GLU A 336 4.63 19.31 -37.26
CA GLU A 336 5.86 18.51 -37.24
C GLU A 336 7.10 19.33 -36.89
N ASP A 337 7.16 20.60 -37.30
CA ASP A 337 8.22 21.54 -36.95
C ASP A 337 8.25 21.86 -35.44
N VAL A 338 7.08 22.01 -34.81
CA VAL A 338 6.92 22.18 -33.36
C VAL A 338 7.41 20.92 -32.65
N ALA A 339 7.00 19.74 -33.11
CA ALA A 339 7.45 18.46 -32.58
C ALA A 339 8.98 18.27 -32.71
N ASN A 340 9.57 18.68 -33.84
CA ASN A 340 11.01 18.66 -34.04
C ASN A 340 11.75 19.57 -33.04
N ARG A 341 11.30 20.81 -32.86
CA ARG A 341 11.86 21.77 -31.89
C ARG A 341 11.81 21.25 -30.46
N ILE A 342 10.68 20.68 -30.02
CA ILE A 342 10.59 20.02 -28.70
C ILE A 342 11.68 18.94 -28.57
N GLY A 343 11.88 18.16 -29.64
CA GLY A 343 12.87 17.10 -29.73
C GLY A 343 14.34 17.50 -29.67
N GLU A 344 14.66 18.80 -29.76
CA GLU A 344 16.02 19.33 -29.55
C GLU A 344 16.32 19.49 -28.06
N TYR A 345 15.29 19.77 -27.24
CA TYR A 345 15.40 19.99 -25.80
C TYR A 345 15.10 18.73 -24.98
N VAL A 346 14.00 18.02 -25.23
CA VAL A 346 13.56 16.89 -24.36
C VAL A 346 14.45 15.64 -24.43
N LYS A 347 15.48 15.65 -25.28
CA LYS A 347 16.54 14.62 -25.32
C LYS A 347 17.75 14.99 -24.46
N LEU A 348 17.83 16.22 -23.98
CA LEU A 348 18.94 16.71 -23.18
C LEU A 348 18.77 16.25 -21.73
N LYS A 349 19.84 15.64 -21.22
CA LYS A 349 19.99 15.23 -19.82
C LYS A 349 21.45 15.42 -19.40
N GLY A 350 21.68 15.70 -18.13
CA GLY A 350 23.00 15.95 -17.55
C GLY A 350 22.89 16.40 -16.09
N GLY A 351 23.80 17.23 -15.63
CA GLY A 351 23.75 17.92 -14.34
C GLY A 351 24.08 19.41 -14.51
N ARG A 352 25.14 19.86 -13.84
CA ARG A 352 25.67 21.23 -13.95
C ARG A 352 26.02 21.64 -15.39
N ASP A 353 26.43 20.70 -16.24
CA ASP A 353 26.72 20.92 -17.66
C ASP A 353 25.47 21.30 -18.47
N LEU A 354 24.35 20.60 -18.25
CA LEU A 354 23.08 20.93 -18.87
C LEU A 354 22.54 22.26 -18.35
N LEU A 355 22.64 22.50 -17.04
CA LEU A 355 22.26 23.78 -16.44
C LEU A 355 23.06 24.94 -17.07
N ALA A 356 24.38 24.80 -17.21
CA ALA A 356 25.23 25.80 -17.86
C ALA A 356 24.84 26.01 -19.34
N LYS A 357 24.49 24.94 -20.05
CA LYS A 357 23.98 25.03 -21.43
C LYS A 357 22.67 25.80 -21.52
N LEU A 358 21.69 25.54 -20.64
CA LEU A 358 20.41 26.27 -20.62
C LEU A 358 20.59 27.74 -20.17
N LYS A 359 21.57 28.04 -19.32
CA LYS A 359 21.96 29.42 -18.97
C LYS A 359 22.63 30.17 -20.12
N ALA A 360 23.30 29.48 -21.04
CA ALA A 360 23.88 30.07 -22.24
C ALA A 360 22.88 30.22 -23.40
N ASP A 361 21.72 29.57 -23.30
CA ASP A 361 20.66 29.61 -24.29
C ASP A 361 19.83 30.91 -24.16
N ALA A 362 20.00 31.79 -25.15
CA ALA A 362 19.29 33.06 -25.24
C ALA A 362 17.76 32.90 -25.36
N VAL A 363 17.27 31.77 -25.89
CA VAL A 363 15.83 31.54 -26.06
C VAL A 363 15.19 31.19 -24.71
N MET A 364 15.82 30.30 -23.95
CA MET A 364 15.44 29.96 -22.56
C MET A 364 15.53 31.16 -21.61
N THR A 365 16.64 31.88 -21.64
CA THR A 365 16.92 32.95 -20.68
C THR A 365 16.09 34.23 -20.90
N ASN A 366 15.68 34.51 -22.14
CA ASN A 366 14.76 35.62 -22.45
C ASN A 366 13.28 35.28 -22.16
N HIS A 367 12.90 34.00 -22.05
CA HIS A 367 11.53 33.63 -21.73
C HIS A 367 11.27 33.75 -20.22
N PRO A 368 10.33 34.61 -19.75
CA PRO A 368 10.26 35.01 -18.34
C PRO A 368 9.99 33.83 -17.38
N VAL A 369 9.07 32.93 -17.75
CA VAL A 369 8.74 31.75 -16.95
C VAL A 369 9.91 30.77 -16.92
N ALA A 370 10.54 30.54 -18.07
CA ALA A 370 11.58 29.50 -18.20
C ALA A 370 12.90 29.93 -17.55
N SER A 371 13.28 31.19 -17.75
CA SER A 371 14.39 31.87 -17.07
C SER A 371 14.27 31.79 -15.55
N GLN A 372 13.06 31.90 -14.98
CA GLN A 372 12.86 31.67 -13.55
C GLN A 372 13.08 30.20 -13.17
N GLY A 373 12.53 29.25 -13.94
CA GLY A 373 12.79 27.82 -13.70
C GLY A 373 14.27 27.44 -13.78
N VAL A 374 15.05 28.05 -14.67
CA VAL A 374 16.51 27.83 -14.77
C VAL A 374 17.24 28.39 -13.54
N LYS A 375 16.82 29.55 -13.00
CA LYS A 375 17.35 30.10 -11.74
C LYS A 375 16.99 29.24 -10.53
N ASP A 376 15.76 28.74 -10.48
CA ASP A 376 15.29 27.83 -9.43
C ASP A 376 16.14 26.53 -9.46
N MET A 377 16.42 25.98 -10.63
CA MET A 377 17.31 24.82 -10.79
C MET A 377 18.78 25.13 -10.43
N GLU A 378 19.29 26.34 -10.72
CA GLU A 378 20.64 26.74 -10.32
C GLU A 378 20.79 26.77 -8.81
N LEU A 379 19.88 27.45 -8.11
CA LEU A 379 19.89 27.54 -6.66
C LEU A 379 19.73 26.15 -6.01
N LEU A 380 18.91 25.28 -6.60
CA LEU A 380 18.79 23.90 -6.16
C LEU A 380 20.13 23.16 -6.24
N PHE A 381 20.82 23.18 -7.38
CA PHE A 381 22.10 22.50 -7.51
C PHE A 381 23.17 23.07 -6.57
N ASP A 382 23.14 24.37 -6.24
CA ASP A 382 24.02 24.95 -5.20
C ASP A 382 23.76 24.32 -3.82
N TYR A 383 22.49 24.10 -3.45
CA TYR A 383 22.14 23.45 -2.18
C TYR A 383 22.42 21.94 -2.16
N LEU A 384 22.22 21.25 -3.29
CA LEU A 384 22.53 19.82 -3.42
C LEU A 384 24.05 19.55 -3.38
N ASP A 385 24.88 20.51 -3.81
CA ASP A 385 26.34 20.46 -3.63
C ASP A 385 26.72 20.62 -2.15
N VAL A 386 26.03 21.48 -1.40
CA VAL A 386 26.24 21.64 0.06
C VAL A 386 25.87 20.36 0.83
N TYR A 387 24.81 19.67 0.42
CA TYR A 387 24.44 18.35 0.98
C TYR A 387 25.29 17.19 0.43
N GLY A 388 26.11 17.41 -0.60
CA GLY A 388 26.97 16.38 -1.18
C GLY A 388 26.23 15.28 -1.94
N ILE A 389 25.08 15.60 -2.55
CA ILE A 389 24.18 14.63 -3.21
C ILE A 389 23.91 14.94 -4.70
N SER A 390 24.53 15.97 -5.27
CA SER A 390 24.37 16.34 -6.69
C SER A 390 24.80 15.25 -7.68
N ASP A 391 25.71 14.37 -7.29
CA ASP A 391 26.14 13.20 -8.09
C ASP A 391 25.02 12.17 -8.30
N ARG A 392 24.04 12.13 -7.38
CA ARG A 392 22.84 11.29 -7.50
C ARG A 392 21.79 11.87 -8.44
N MET A 393 21.98 13.09 -8.95
CA MET A 393 20.97 13.86 -9.68
C MET A 393 21.20 13.83 -11.19
N SER A 394 20.12 13.65 -11.95
CA SER A 394 20.10 13.79 -13.41
C SER A 394 19.06 14.83 -13.78
N PHE A 395 19.49 16.04 -14.12
CA PHE A 395 18.60 17.01 -14.76
C PHE A 395 18.20 16.45 -16.13
N ASP A 396 16.91 16.15 -16.31
CA ASP A 396 16.39 15.42 -17.48
C ASP A 396 15.15 16.13 -18.03
N LEU A 397 15.29 16.80 -19.17
CA LEU A 397 14.18 17.54 -19.80
C LEU A 397 13.08 16.63 -20.37
N SER A 398 13.31 15.30 -20.44
CA SER A 398 12.27 14.33 -20.76
C SER A 398 11.34 14.02 -19.58
N LEU A 399 11.72 14.35 -18.34
CA LEU A 399 10.86 14.15 -17.17
C LEU A 399 9.73 15.19 -17.20
N ALA A 400 8.60 14.82 -17.79
CA ALA A 400 7.36 15.60 -17.81
C ALA A 400 6.27 14.99 -16.92
N ARG A 401 6.69 14.06 -16.05
CA ARG A 401 5.84 13.19 -15.22
C ARG A 401 5.29 13.93 -14.00
N GLY A 402 4.05 13.66 -13.68
CA GLY A 402 3.44 14.11 -12.44
C GLY A 402 1.93 14.21 -12.52
N LEU A 403 1.29 14.35 -11.35
CA LEU A 403 -0.12 14.68 -11.28
C LEU A 403 -0.31 16.17 -11.64
N ASP A 404 -1.49 16.51 -12.17
CA ASP A 404 -1.82 17.83 -12.74
C ASP A 404 -1.66 19.04 -11.77
N TYR A 405 -1.31 18.78 -10.50
CA TYR A 405 -1.17 19.77 -9.44
C TYR A 405 0.26 20.32 -9.23
N TYR A 406 1.30 19.75 -9.86
CA TYR A 406 2.68 20.24 -9.67
C TYR A 406 2.92 21.60 -10.35
N THR A 407 3.59 22.51 -9.63
CA THR A 407 3.84 23.92 -10.00
C THR A 407 5.32 24.26 -10.18
N GLY A 408 6.21 23.49 -9.55
CA GLY A 408 7.64 23.80 -9.47
C GLY A 408 8.52 22.64 -9.87
N LEU A 409 9.49 22.30 -9.02
CA LEU A 409 10.35 21.13 -9.14
C LEU A 409 9.52 19.84 -9.23
N ILE A 410 9.96 18.89 -10.06
CA ILE A 410 9.44 17.52 -10.17
C ILE A 410 10.61 16.55 -10.21
N TYR A 411 10.47 15.38 -9.60
CA TYR A 411 11.53 14.36 -9.57
C TYR A 411 11.03 12.93 -9.52
N GLU A 412 11.86 12.03 -10.04
CA GLU A 412 11.61 10.60 -10.12
C GLU A 412 12.90 9.80 -9.88
N ALA A 413 12.95 9.02 -8.80
CA ALA A 413 14.08 8.14 -8.49
C ALA A 413 13.96 6.81 -9.25
N VAL A 414 15.01 6.45 -9.99
CA VAL A 414 15.09 5.23 -10.81
C VAL A 414 16.35 4.44 -10.46
N THR A 415 16.32 3.11 -10.59
CA THR A 415 17.51 2.24 -10.46
C THR A 415 18.06 1.89 -11.84
N ALA A 416 19.29 1.37 -11.92
CA ALA A 416 19.86 0.90 -13.19
C ALA A 416 18.97 -0.13 -13.91
N ALA A 417 18.30 -1.01 -13.17
CA ALA A 417 17.33 -1.98 -13.71
C ALA A 417 16.00 -1.37 -14.18
N SER A 418 15.82 -0.05 -14.01
CA SER A 418 14.70 0.75 -14.53
C SER A 418 15.07 1.59 -15.75
N ALA A 419 16.35 1.63 -16.15
CA ALA A 419 16.79 2.43 -17.27
C ALA A 419 16.34 1.80 -18.61
N PRO A 420 15.93 2.59 -19.62
CA PRO A 420 15.62 2.07 -20.94
C PRO A 420 16.86 1.39 -21.57
N PRO A 421 16.66 0.36 -22.42
CA PRO A 421 17.76 -0.42 -23.01
C PRO A 421 18.71 0.49 -23.80
N GLY A 422 19.97 0.53 -23.35
CA GLY A 422 21.00 1.47 -23.82
C GLY A 422 21.86 2.06 -22.69
N PHE A 423 21.45 1.92 -21.43
CA PHE A 423 22.21 2.39 -20.27
C PHE A 423 23.18 1.32 -19.74
N ASN A 424 24.34 1.18 -20.39
CA ASN A 424 25.51 0.51 -19.83
C ASN A 424 26.78 1.28 -20.27
N GLY A 425 26.99 2.44 -19.65
CA GLY A 425 28.25 3.18 -19.74
C GLY A 425 29.25 2.59 -18.74
N GLY A 426 29.99 1.56 -19.17
CA GLY A 426 30.99 0.89 -18.33
C GLY A 426 31.67 -0.24 -19.09
N GLU A 427 32.89 -0.01 -19.56
CA GLU A 427 33.73 -1.06 -20.14
C GLU A 427 34.18 -2.03 -19.04
N GLY A 428 33.60 -3.24 -19.00
CA GLY A 428 33.91 -4.20 -17.95
C GLY A 428 33.21 -5.56 -18.10
N GLY A 429 33.73 -6.42 -18.98
CA GLY A 429 33.55 -7.88 -18.90
C GLY A 429 32.14 -8.44 -19.14
N VAL A 430 31.74 -8.57 -20.41
CA VAL A 430 30.54 -9.37 -20.78
C VAL A 430 30.90 -10.87 -20.83
N GLU A 431 30.62 -11.61 -19.76
CA GLU A 431 30.42 -13.06 -19.90
C GLU A 431 29.02 -13.34 -20.49
N LYS A 432 29.00 -14.08 -21.60
CA LYS A 432 27.77 -14.43 -22.31
C LYS A 432 27.01 -15.54 -21.58
N VAL A 433 25.88 -15.22 -20.94
CA VAL A 433 24.90 -16.26 -20.58
C VAL A 433 24.19 -16.72 -21.85
N ALA A 434 24.33 -18.01 -22.18
CA ALA A 434 23.94 -18.58 -23.46
C ALA A 434 22.42 -18.70 -23.67
N GLU A 435 21.99 -18.57 -24.94
CA GLU A 435 20.61 -18.81 -25.37
C GLU A 435 20.13 -20.23 -25.01
N LYS A 436 19.07 -20.34 -24.20
CA LYS A 436 18.29 -21.57 -24.09
C LYS A 436 17.08 -21.53 -25.01
N LYS A 437 17.14 -22.35 -26.06
CA LYS A 437 16.07 -22.54 -27.06
C LYS A 437 14.71 -22.81 -26.44
N SER A 438 13.70 -22.15 -26.98
CA SER A 438 12.29 -22.30 -26.64
C SER A 438 11.81 -23.76 -26.75
N LYS A 439 11.29 -24.31 -25.65
CA LYS A 439 10.47 -25.53 -25.68
C LYS A 439 8.99 -25.17 -25.69
N LYS A 440 8.27 -25.78 -26.63
CA LYS A 440 6.86 -25.54 -26.96
C LYS A 440 5.97 -25.89 -25.76
N ALA A 441 5.23 -24.90 -25.24
CA ALA A 441 4.29 -25.12 -24.12
C ALA A 441 3.14 -26.06 -24.54
N LYS A 442 2.79 -27.00 -23.66
CA LYS A 442 1.66 -27.92 -23.83
C LYS A 442 0.49 -27.38 -23.02
N LYS A 443 -0.63 -27.03 -23.68
CA LYS A 443 -1.85 -26.54 -23.00
C LYS A 443 -2.36 -27.59 -22.01
N GLY A 444 -2.26 -27.29 -20.73
CA GLY A 444 -3.07 -27.88 -19.66
C GLY A 444 -4.11 -26.87 -19.20
N ALA A 445 -5.33 -27.33 -18.91
CA ALA A 445 -6.38 -26.47 -18.40
C ALA A 445 -6.39 -26.55 -16.87
N ASP A 446 -5.81 -25.54 -16.22
CA ASP A 446 -6.28 -24.89 -14.99
C ASP A 446 -5.28 -23.76 -14.68
N GLY A 447 -5.74 -22.52 -14.82
CA GLY A 447 -4.89 -21.34 -14.90
C GLY A 447 -4.59 -20.71 -13.55
N GLU A 448 -3.63 -21.28 -12.83
CA GLU A 448 -2.92 -20.61 -11.74
C GLU A 448 -1.44 -20.51 -12.13
N ASP A 449 -1.06 -19.40 -12.77
CA ASP A 449 0.34 -19.10 -13.06
C ASP A 449 1.06 -18.82 -11.75
N GLU A 450 1.89 -19.79 -11.31
CA GLU A 450 2.82 -19.63 -10.19
C GLU A 450 3.73 -18.42 -10.48
N VAL A 451 3.82 -17.47 -9.53
CA VAL A 451 4.36 -16.14 -9.81
C VAL A 451 5.88 -16.20 -9.98
N ASP A 452 6.34 -16.15 -11.23
CA ASP A 452 7.74 -15.94 -11.56
C ASP A 452 8.17 -14.50 -11.19
N GLU A 453 8.75 -14.37 -9.99
CA GLU A 453 9.28 -13.12 -9.45
C GLU A 453 10.54 -12.62 -10.19
N SER A 454 11.14 -13.40 -11.09
CA SER A 454 12.48 -13.08 -11.65
C SER A 454 12.50 -12.02 -12.76
N ALA A 455 11.33 -11.61 -13.27
CA ALA A 455 11.21 -10.74 -14.45
C ALA A 455 10.75 -9.30 -14.13
N VAL A 456 11.27 -8.70 -13.05
CA VAL A 456 10.99 -7.28 -12.72
C VAL A 456 11.81 -6.35 -13.61
N GLY A 457 11.25 -5.96 -14.76
CA GLY A 457 11.65 -4.73 -15.42
C GLY A 457 11.28 -3.56 -14.51
N VAL A 458 12.28 -2.98 -13.84
CA VAL A 458 12.04 -2.05 -12.72
C VAL A 458 11.54 -0.71 -13.29
N GLY A 459 10.90 0.08 -12.43
CA GLY A 459 10.49 1.45 -12.73
C GLY A 459 10.77 2.31 -11.51
N SER A 460 10.29 3.55 -11.50
CA SER A 460 10.56 4.50 -10.42
C SER A 460 10.23 4.02 -9.01
N ILE A 461 11.22 4.09 -8.14
CA ILE A 461 11.18 3.66 -6.74
C ILE A 461 10.66 4.77 -5.80
N ALA A 462 10.76 6.03 -6.20
CA ALA A 462 10.15 7.17 -5.55
C ALA A 462 9.83 8.27 -6.58
N ALA A 463 8.89 9.15 -6.28
CA ALA A 463 8.59 10.32 -7.10
C ALA A 463 7.99 11.45 -6.24
N GLY A 464 8.10 12.70 -6.70
CA GLY A 464 7.59 13.85 -5.96
C GLY A 464 7.77 15.18 -6.70
N GLY A 465 7.57 16.27 -5.99
CA GLY A 465 7.70 17.62 -6.52
C GLY A 465 7.00 18.69 -5.67
N ARG A 466 7.01 19.92 -6.18
CA ARG A 466 6.40 21.11 -5.59
C ARG A 466 5.02 21.39 -6.18
N TYR A 467 4.02 21.61 -5.32
CA TYR A 467 2.60 21.66 -5.67
C TYR A 467 1.84 22.80 -4.96
N ASP A 468 2.31 24.03 -5.15
CA ASP A 468 1.97 25.20 -4.30
C ASP A 468 0.47 25.54 -4.22
N ASN A 469 -0.31 25.18 -5.24
CA ASN A 469 -1.71 25.57 -5.36
C ASN A 469 -2.71 24.60 -4.72
N LEU A 470 -2.30 23.40 -4.30
CA LEU A 470 -3.24 22.32 -3.95
C LEU A 470 -4.04 22.62 -2.67
N VAL A 471 -3.40 23.21 -1.64
CA VAL A 471 -4.07 23.64 -0.40
C VAL A 471 -5.04 24.80 -0.66
N GLY A 472 -4.68 25.71 -1.57
CA GLY A 472 -5.53 26.80 -2.03
C GLY A 472 -6.88 26.33 -2.58
N MET A 473 -6.90 25.18 -3.27
CA MET A 473 -8.12 24.60 -3.84
C MET A 473 -9.14 24.11 -2.79
N PHE A 474 -8.74 23.96 -1.52
CA PHE A 474 -9.62 23.49 -0.43
C PHE A 474 -9.95 24.58 0.58
N SER A 475 -9.06 25.56 0.76
CA SER A 475 -9.22 26.63 1.76
C SER A 475 -10.18 27.76 1.35
N GLY A 476 -10.61 27.80 0.08
CA GLY A 476 -11.39 28.92 -0.46
C GLY A 476 -10.63 30.26 -0.49
N SER A 477 -9.30 30.21 -0.30
CA SER A 477 -8.43 31.38 -0.24
C SER A 477 -8.40 32.14 -1.58
N LYS A 478 -8.37 33.48 -1.51
CA LYS A 478 -8.11 34.35 -2.67
C LYS A 478 -6.68 34.25 -3.21
N LYS A 479 -5.76 33.68 -2.42
CA LYS A 479 -4.39 33.33 -2.82
C LYS A 479 -4.29 31.80 -2.92
N PRO A 480 -4.20 31.21 -4.12
CA PRO A 480 -4.14 29.76 -4.28
C PRO A 480 -2.83 29.17 -3.73
N ASP A 481 -1.76 29.97 -3.72
CA ASP A 481 -0.41 29.71 -3.25
C ASP A 481 -0.19 30.04 -1.76
N ALA A 482 -1.27 30.23 -0.98
CA ALA A 482 -1.19 30.69 0.42
C ALA A 482 -0.43 29.74 1.36
N VAL A 483 -0.41 28.44 1.04
CA VAL A 483 0.39 27.42 1.73
C VAL A 483 1.08 26.58 0.65
N PRO A 484 2.30 26.97 0.23
CA PRO A 484 3.04 26.23 -0.76
C PRO A 484 3.59 24.94 -0.15
N CYS A 485 3.71 23.89 -0.97
CA CYS A 485 4.09 22.54 -0.52
C CYS A 485 5.10 21.89 -1.46
N VAL A 486 6.02 21.10 -0.92
CA VAL A 486 6.92 20.20 -1.65
C VAL A 486 7.05 18.89 -0.90
N GLY A 487 7.10 17.77 -1.63
CA GLY A 487 7.22 16.46 -1.00
C GLY A 487 7.45 15.29 -1.96
N VAL A 488 7.71 14.14 -1.37
CA VAL A 488 8.13 12.89 -2.03
C VAL A 488 7.34 11.70 -1.52
N SER A 489 7.04 10.76 -2.42
CA SER A 489 6.46 9.46 -2.10
C SER A 489 7.41 8.32 -2.47
N ILE A 490 7.75 7.47 -1.51
CA ILE A 490 8.53 6.25 -1.72
C ILE A 490 7.59 5.07 -2.03
N GLY A 491 7.82 4.42 -3.17
CA GLY A 491 7.07 3.26 -3.66
C GLY A 491 7.52 1.96 -3.01
N VAL A 492 7.07 1.72 -1.77
CA VAL A 492 7.52 0.62 -0.90
C VAL A 492 7.40 -0.77 -1.54
N GLU A 493 6.41 -1.02 -2.40
CA GLU A 493 6.27 -2.32 -3.06
C GLU A 493 7.50 -2.70 -3.90
N ARG A 494 8.22 -1.73 -4.48
CA ARG A 494 9.46 -1.98 -5.23
C ARG A 494 10.66 -2.16 -4.32
N VAL A 495 10.79 -1.32 -3.29
CA VAL A 495 11.82 -1.49 -2.24
C VAL A 495 11.72 -2.89 -1.62
N PHE A 496 10.51 -3.31 -1.30
CA PHE A 496 10.20 -4.64 -0.80
C PHE A 496 10.63 -5.74 -1.77
N ALA A 497 10.33 -5.62 -3.07
CA ALA A 497 10.75 -6.60 -4.07
C ALA A 497 12.29 -6.72 -4.15
N ILE A 498 13.01 -5.58 -4.19
CA ILE A 498 14.48 -5.55 -4.22
C ILE A 498 15.07 -6.21 -2.96
N MET A 499 14.51 -5.91 -1.78
CA MET A 499 14.97 -6.52 -0.53
C MET A 499 14.68 -8.02 -0.45
N MET A 500 13.51 -8.48 -0.91
CA MET A 500 13.17 -9.90 -0.98
C MET A 500 14.07 -10.66 -1.95
N GLN A 501 14.38 -10.09 -3.12
CA GLN A 501 15.32 -10.68 -4.08
C GLN A 501 16.71 -10.85 -3.44
N ARG A 502 17.25 -9.79 -2.82
CA ARG A 502 18.54 -9.85 -2.12
C ARG A 502 18.56 -10.87 -0.97
N LEU A 503 17.45 -11.07 -0.26
CA LEU A 503 17.33 -12.11 0.77
C LEU A 503 17.38 -13.52 0.15
N LYS A 504 16.68 -13.76 -0.97
CA LYS A 504 16.74 -15.02 -1.72
C LYS A 504 18.15 -15.29 -2.27
N GLU A 505 18.83 -14.28 -2.81
CA GLU A 505 20.21 -14.39 -3.29
C GLU A 505 21.20 -14.77 -2.17
N LYS A 506 21.00 -14.25 -0.95
CA LYS A 506 21.78 -14.63 0.23
C LYS A 506 21.49 -16.05 0.70
N GLU A 507 20.21 -16.45 0.71
CA GLU A 507 19.80 -17.81 1.04
C GLU A 507 20.41 -18.84 0.06
N VAL A 508 20.42 -18.54 -1.25
CA VAL A 508 21.08 -19.37 -2.29
C VAL A 508 22.60 -19.47 -2.07
N LYS A 509 23.23 -18.42 -1.53
CA LYS A 509 24.66 -18.43 -1.13
C LYS A 509 24.94 -19.15 0.20
N GLY A 510 23.92 -19.64 0.88
CA GLY A 510 24.04 -20.25 2.21
C GLY A 510 24.22 -19.26 3.36
N GLU A 511 24.13 -17.94 3.10
CA GLU A 511 24.21 -16.92 4.15
C GLU A 511 22.97 -16.97 5.05
N ARG A 512 23.16 -17.01 6.38
CA ARG A 512 22.04 -16.97 7.33
C ARG A 512 21.31 -15.64 7.25
N SER A 513 20.05 -15.66 6.82
CA SER A 513 19.20 -14.46 6.77
C SER A 513 19.19 -13.73 8.12
N THR A 514 19.40 -12.41 8.08
CA THR A 514 19.27 -11.53 9.25
C THR A 514 17.82 -11.18 9.57
N VAL A 515 16.88 -11.48 8.67
CA VAL A 515 15.45 -11.21 8.85
C VAL A 515 14.72 -12.51 9.16
N ARG A 516 13.97 -12.49 10.27
CA ARG A 516 13.18 -13.62 10.78
C ARG A 516 11.71 -13.23 10.86
N ALA A 517 10.81 -14.17 10.56
CA ALA A 517 9.36 -13.97 10.68
C ALA A 517 8.90 -13.77 12.15
N LYS A 518 9.69 -14.20 13.13
CA LYS A 518 9.49 -13.99 14.56
C LYS A 518 10.70 -13.31 15.18
N GLU A 519 10.44 -12.42 16.12
CA GLU A 519 11.46 -11.73 16.92
C GLU A 519 11.80 -12.49 18.22
N VAL A 520 11.54 -13.81 18.30
CA VAL A 520 11.83 -14.61 19.51
C VAL A 520 13.34 -14.68 19.74
N ASP A 521 13.80 -14.29 20.92
CA ASP A 521 15.19 -14.37 21.36
C ASP A 521 15.49 -15.73 21.98
N VAL A 522 14.54 -16.26 22.77
CA VAL A 522 14.73 -17.43 23.64
C VAL A 522 13.64 -18.48 23.41
N TYR A 523 14.04 -19.72 23.13
CA TYR A 523 13.12 -20.86 23.13
C TYR A 523 13.28 -21.67 24.42
N VAL A 524 12.20 -21.80 25.20
CA VAL A 524 12.18 -22.55 26.45
C VAL A 524 11.79 -24.01 26.18
N MET A 525 12.71 -24.92 26.48
CA MET A 525 12.72 -26.32 26.13
C MET A 525 12.75 -27.22 27.36
N SER A 526 12.45 -28.50 27.17
CA SER A 526 12.61 -29.54 28.20
C SER A 526 13.23 -30.82 27.67
N ILE A 527 14.02 -31.50 28.50
CA ILE A 527 14.57 -32.84 28.27
C ILE A 527 14.11 -33.78 29.40
N GLY A 528 13.43 -34.87 29.02
CA GLY A 528 13.02 -35.93 29.95
C GLY A 528 11.81 -35.58 30.84
N GLY A 529 11.58 -36.44 31.84
CA GLY A 529 10.49 -36.33 32.80
C GLY A 529 9.09 -36.26 32.17
N GLU A 530 8.18 -35.56 32.84
CA GLU A 530 6.83 -35.25 32.32
C GLU A 530 6.84 -34.02 31.37
N GLY A 531 8.00 -33.64 30.83
CA GLY A 531 8.17 -32.45 30.02
C GLY A 531 8.26 -31.13 30.80
N LEU A 532 7.94 -31.10 32.09
CA LEU A 532 8.05 -29.88 32.93
C LEU A 532 7.24 -28.69 32.37
N LEU A 533 5.98 -28.92 31.97
CA LEU A 533 5.14 -27.89 31.33
C LEU A 533 4.95 -26.65 32.21
N LYS A 534 4.69 -26.83 33.51
CA LYS A 534 4.41 -25.70 34.44
C LYS A 534 5.66 -24.84 34.63
N GLU A 535 6.80 -25.50 34.70
CA GLU A 535 8.12 -24.94 34.91
C GLU A 535 8.57 -24.17 33.65
N ARG A 536 8.34 -24.73 32.43
CA ARG A 536 8.54 -23.99 31.17
C ARG A 536 7.65 -22.76 31.10
N MET A 537 6.38 -22.85 31.53
CA MET A 537 5.47 -21.69 31.59
C MET A 537 5.97 -20.63 32.58
N GLN A 538 6.46 -21.03 33.75
CA GLN A 538 7.04 -20.14 34.76
C GLN A 538 8.28 -19.41 34.24
N VAL A 539 9.25 -20.15 33.67
CA VAL A 539 10.46 -19.55 33.07
C VAL A 539 10.09 -18.61 31.92
N THR A 540 9.16 -19.00 31.04
CA THR A 540 8.72 -18.14 29.94
C THR A 540 8.07 -16.85 30.45
N LYS A 541 7.24 -16.92 31.50
CA LYS A 541 6.64 -15.73 32.13
C LYS A 541 7.70 -14.80 32.74
N MET A 542 8.70 -15.34 33.43
CA MET A 542 9.84 -14.56 33.96
C MET A 542 10.60 -13.82 32.85
N LEU A 543 10.83 -14.48 31.70
CA LEU A 543 11.50 -13.87 30.55
C LEU A 543 10.64 -12.74 29.95
N TRP A 544 9.35 -12.96 29.74
CA TRP A 544 8.43 -11.93 29.26
C TRP A 544 8.34 -10.72 30.19
N ASP A 545 8.27 -10.96 31.50
CA ASP A 545 8.25 -9.90 32.51
C ASP A 545 9.52 -9.05 32.46
N ALA A 546 10.68 -9.66 32.20
CA ALA A 546 11.95 -8.97 32.00
C ALA A 546 12.12 -8.30 30.63
N GLY A 547 11.15 -8.39 29.72
CA GLY A 547 11.19 -7.84 28.36
C GLY A 547 11.84 -8.76 27.32
N ILE A 548 12.25 -9.97 27.69
CA ILE A 548 12.88 -10.93 26.79
C ILE A 548 11.80 -11.66 25.97
N LYS A 549 11.95 -11.68 24.65
CA LYS A 549 10.98 -12.30 23.73
C LYS A 549 11.18 -13.82 23.75
N ALA A 550 10.30 -14.54 24.45
CA ALA A 550 10.40 -15.98 24.66
C ALA A 550 9.20 -16.78 24.11
N GLU A 551 9.43 -18.04 23.74
CA GLU A 551 8.37 -19.00 23.33
C GLU A 551 8.69 -20.42 23.82
N PHE A 552 7.68 -21.27 23.98
CA PHE A 552 7.84 -22.70 24.28
C PHE A 552 6.82 -23.55 23.52
N MET A 553 7.09 -24.84 23.35
CA MET A 553 6.15 -25.72 22.65
C MET A 553 4.86 -25.96 23.46
N HIS A 554 3.71 -25.67 22.86
CA HIS A 554 2.36 -25.93 23.42
C HIS A 554 1.99 -27.43 23.42
N LYS A 555 2.81 -28.25 24.07
CA LYS A 555 2.55 -29.67 24.35
C LYS A 555 2.99 -29.97 25.78
N ALA A 556 2.28 -30.81 26.51
CA ALA A 556 2.71 -31.24 27.84
C ALA A 556 4.12 -31.88 27.78
N LYS A 557 4.27 -32.89 26.92
CA LYS A 557 5.50 -33.69 26.73
C LYS A 557 6.05 -33.52 25.31
N PRO A 558 6.78 -32.42 25.01
CA PRO A 558 7.37 -32.20 23.69
C PRO A 558 8.59 -33.11 23.46
N LYS A 559 8.78 -33.61 22.23
CA LYS A 559 9.98 -34.39 21.88
C LYS A 559 11.16 -33.45 21.61
N LEU A 560 12.36 -33.78 22.12
CA LEU A 560 13.55 -32.94 21.96
C LEU A 560 13.90 -32.58 20.49
N PRO A 561 13.87 -33.52 19.52
CA PRO A 561 14.11 -33.17 18.11
C PRO A 561 13.07 -32.21 17.53
N GLN A 562 11.81 -32.26 17.99
CA GLN A 562 10.77 -31.33 17.53
C GLN A 562 11.00 -29.92 18.08
N GLN A 563 11.57 -29.79 19.28
CA GLN A 563 11.91 -28.49 19.86
C GLN A 563 13.11 -27.87 19.13
N PHE A 564 14.18 -28.63 18.88
CA PHE A 564 15.32 -28.14 18.09
C PHE A 564 14.94 -27.81 16.64
N ALA A 565 14.04 -28.59 16.02
CA ALA A 565 13.53 -28.26 14.68
C ALA A 565 12.81 -26.90 14.61
N VAL A 566 12.16 -26.45 15.69
CA VAL A 566 11.59 -25.08 15.77
C VAL A 566 12.70 -24.05 15.93
N VAL A 567 13.65 -24.27 16.84
CA VAL A 567 14.81 -23.38 17.07
C VAL A 567 15.62 -23.17 15.79
N ASP A 568 15.90 -24.24 15.05
CA ASP A 568 16.63 -24.19 13.78
C ASP A 568 15.82 -23.47 12.69
N LYS A 569 14.55 -23.86 12.48
CA LYS A 569 13.67 -23.29 11.45
C LYS A 569 13.41 -21.80 11.67
N GLU A 570 13.20 -21.38 12.91
CA GLU A 570 12.92 -19.99 13.28
C GLU A 570 14.21 -19.22 13.64
N ALA A 571 15.37 -19.86 13.46
CA ALA A 571 16.71 -19.33 13.68
C ALA A 571 16.88 -18.64 15.05
N ILE A 572 16.26 -19.19 16.10
CA ILE A 572 16.18 -18.58 17.44
C ILE A 572 17.58 -18.53 18.08
N PRO A 573 18.08 -17.38 18.56
CA PRO A 573 19.44 -17.24 19.08
C PRO A 573 19.77 -18.09 20.31
N PHE A 574 18.82 -18.25 21.24
CA PHE A 574 19.05 -18.90 22.52
C PHE A 574 18.02 -20.00 22.80
N ALA A 575 18.47 -21.11 23.39
CA ALA A 575 17.63 -22.15 23.95
C ALA A 575 17.87 -22.26 25.46
N VAL A 576 16.81 -22.19 26.26
CA VAL A 576 16.84 -22.45 27.71
C VAL A 576 16.22 -23.81 27.95
N ILE A 577 17.03 -24.75 28.44
CA ILE A 577 16.68 -26.16 28.55
C ILE A 577 16.46 -26.50 30.03
N LEU A 578 15.29 -27.06 30.34
CA LEU A 578 14.94 -27.58 31.66
C LEU A 578 15.10 -29.11 31.67
N ALA A 579 15.85 -29.64 32.63
CA ALA A 579 15.92 -31.07 32.95
C ALA A 579 15.47 -31.30 34.41
N PRO A 580 14.82 -32.42 34.76
CA PRO A 580 14.27 -32.63 36.11
C PRO A 580 15.28 -32.46 37.25
N ASN A 581 16.53 -32.94 37.05
CA ASN A 581 17.58 -32.87 38.07
C ASN A 581 18.12 -31.43 38.23
N GLU A 582 18.37 -30.74 37.12
CA GLU A 582 18.84 -29.34 37.11
C GLU A 582 17.78 -28.42 37.73
N TRP A 583 16.52 -28.60 37.33
CA TRP A 583 15.39 -27.84 37.89
C TRP A 583 15.22 -28.05 39.39
N GLY A 584 15.39 -29.30 39.87
CA GLY A 584 15.37 -29.61 41.30
C GLY A 584 16.49 -28.95 42.11
N ALA A 585 17.59 -28.56 41.45
CA ALA A 585 18.69 -27.79 42.04
C ALA A 585 18.51 -26.26 41.90
N GLY A 586 17.43 -25.79 41.25
CA GLY A 586 17.22 -24.37 40.94
C GLY A 586 18.01 -23.86 39.73
N GLU A 587 18.39 -24.76 38.82
CA GLU A 587 19.27 -24.49 37.68
C GLU A 587 18.59 -24.81 36.33
N VAL A 588 19.03 -24.12 35.29
CA VAL A 588 18.65 -24.34 33.88
C VAL A 588 19.86 -24.22 32.97
N ARG A 589 19.78 -24.83 31.78
CA ARG A 589 20.88 -24.89 30.83
C ARG A 589 20.64 -23.98 29.63
N VAL A 590 21.48 -22.96 29.45
CA VAL A 590 21.39 -21.98 28.35
C VAL A 590 22.35 -22.37 27.22
N LYS A 591 21.83 -22.53 26.00
CA LYS A 591 22.62 -22.80 24.79
C LYS A 591 22.45 -21.67 23.76
N GLN A 592 23.56 -21.15 23.24
CA GLN A 592 23.58 -20.25 22.09
C GLN A 592 23.55 -21.04 20.77
N GLN A 593 22.86 -20.53 19.76
CA GLN A 593 22.64 -21.21 18.49
C GLN A 593 23.33 -20.49 17.32
N LYS A 594 24.66 -20.62 17.27
CA LYS A 594 25.55 -19.98 16.27
C LYS A 594 25.64 -20.75 14.93
N GLY A 595 24.52 -21.29 14.44
CA GLY A 595 24.44 -21.97 13.14
C GLY A 595 25.10 -23.36 13.13
N LYS A 596 25.08 -24.02 11.96
CA LYS A 596 25.57 -25.40 11.80
C LYS A 596 27.09 -25.53 11.55
N GLU A 597 27.76 -24.42 11.24
CA GLU A 597 29.17 -24.41 10.82
C GLU A 597 30.15 -23.80 11.84
N SER A 598 29.68 -23.28 12.98
CA SER A 598 30.59 -22.92 14.07
C SER A 598 30.82 -24.13 14.99
N ASP A 599 32.09 -24.41 15.30
CA ASP A 599 32.47 -25.43 16.29
C ASP A 599 31.82 -25.18 17.67
N GLU A 600 31.54 -23.91 17.99
CA GLU A 600 30.82 -23.50 19.21
C GLU A 600 29.36 -24.00 19.25
N GLY A 601 28.73 -24.28 18.10
CA GLY A 601 27.38 -24.86 18.02
C GLY A 601 27.27 -26.25 18.64
N GLN A 602 28.38 -26.95 18.85
CA GLN A 602 28.45 -28.26 19.50
C GLN A 602 28.49 -28.18 21.04
N GLY A 603 28.56 -26.98 21.63
CA GLY A 603 28.60 -26.80 23.08
C GLY A 603 27.40 -27.44 23.81
N GLN A 604 27.66 -28.02 24.99
CA GLN A 604 26.65 -28.64 25.85
C GLN A 604 25.68 -27.64 26.51
N GLY A 605 25.87 -26.33 26.30
CA GLY A 605 25.20 -25.26 27.02
C GLY A 605 25.84 -24.97 28.39
N HIS A 606 25.64 -23.76 28.89
CA HIS A 606 26.08 -23.35 30.23
C HIS A 606 24.94 -23.52 31.23
N VAL A 607 25.23 -24.11 32.39
CA VAL A 607 24.29 -24.19 33.50
C VAL A 607 24.27 -22.84 34.23
N VAL A 608 23.07 -22.32 34.47
CA VAL A 608 22.81 -21.00 35.07
C VAL A 608 21.69 -21.16 36.09
N LYS A 609 21.82 -20.53 37.26
CA LYS A 609 20.75 -20.53 38.27
C LYS A 609 19.54 -19.73 37.78
N VAL A 610 18.33 -20.17 38.16
CA VAL A 610 17.07 -19.58 37.68
C VAL A 610 16.90 -18.11 38.07
N ASP A 611 17.46 -17.70 39.21
CA ASP A 611 17.50 -16.30 39.68
C ASP A 611 18.41 -15.41 38.81
N GLN A 612 19.54 -15.94 38.33
CA GLN A 612 20.52 -15.22 37.49
C GLN A 612 20.24 -15.31 35.98
N LEU A 613 19.28 -16.14 35.56
CA LEU A 613 18.95 -16.42 34.16
C LEU A 613 18.69 -15.15 33.32
N ILE A 614 17.97 -14.18 33.88
CA ILE A 614 17.56 -12.95 33.18
C ILE A 614 18.79 -12.08 32.89
N GLU A 615 19.64 -11.86 33.89
CA GLU A 615 20.86 -11.06 33.75
C GLU A 615 21.84 -11.71 32.76
N TYR A 616 22.01 -13.03 32.87
CA TYR A 616 22.85 -13.81 31.96
C TYR A 616 22.37 -13.67 30.50
N LEU A 617 21.07 -13.84 30.23
CA LEU A 617 20.51 -13.70 28.89
C LEU A 617 20.61 -12.26 28.35
N LYS A 618 20.40 -11.24 29.19
CA LYS A 618 20.60 -9.83 28.82
C LYS A 618 22.06 -9.51 28.53
N GLY A 619 23.01 -10.08 29.28
CA GLY A 619 24.45 -9.99 29.02
C GLY A 619 24.85 -10.61 27.67
N LEU A 620 24.18 -11.68 27.25
CA LEU A 620 24.30 -12.26 25.90
C LEU A 620 23.54 -11.47 24.81
N GLY A 621 22.74 -10.47 25.18
CA GLY A 621 22.04 -9.57 24.27
C GLY A 621 20.57 -9.93 23.96
N ALA A 622 19.96 -10.88 24.68
CA ALA A 622 18.52 -11.11 24.60
C ALA A 622 17.72 -9.91 25.13
N GLY A 623 16.58 -9.58 24.53
CA GLY A 623 15.75 -8.45 24.95
C GLY A 623 16.33 -7.06 24.70
N LYS A 624 17.41 -6.92 23.90
CA LYS A 624 17.93 -5.60 23.49
C LYS A 624 16.84 -4.76 22.82
N GLY A 625 16.63 -3.54 23.31
CA GLY A 625 15.61 -2.61 22.79
C GLY A 625 14.15 -2.98 23.12
N ALA A 626 13.90 -3.95 23.99
CA ALA A 626 12.54 -4.38 24.34
C ALA A 626 12.11 -3.90 25.73
N THR A 627 10.93 -3.29 25.82
CA THR A 627 10.32 -2.86 27.10
C THR A 627 9.68 -4.05 27.84
N ALA A 628 10.07 -4.22 29.10
CA ALA A 628 9.52 -5.17 30.06
C ALA A 628 7.99 -5.05 30.20
N LEU A 629 7.28 -6.15 30.42
CA LEU A 629 5.82 -6.12 30.50
C LEU A 629 5.30 -5.28 31.67
N GLY A 630 6.01 -5.27 32.81
CA GLY A 630 5.65 -4.45 33.97
C GLY A 630 5.88 -2.95 33.76
N ASP A 631 6.82 -2.58 32.89
CA ASP A 631 7.21 -1.19 32.62
C ASP A 631 6.42 -0.56 31.46
N ARG A 632 5.57 -1.35 30.77
CA ARG A 632 4.64 -0.83 29.77
C ARG A 632 3.52 -0.08 30.49
N GLN A 633 3.56 1.25 30.43
CA GLN A 633 2.40 2.05 30.79
C GLN A 633 1.18 1.57 29.99
N SER A 634 0.08 1.33 30.70
CA SER A 634 -1.22 1.10 30.08
C SER A 634 -1.59 2.33 29.25
N LEU A 635 -1.91 2.13 27.97
CA LEU A 635 -2.53 3.15 27.12
C LEU A 635 -4.07 3.23 27.33
N ILE A 636 -4.56 2.53 28.37
CA ILE A 636 -5.93 2.55 28.90
C ILE A 636 -5.89 3.12 30.32
#